data_AF-A0A0N8PQZ7-F1
#
_entry.id   AF-A0A0N8PQZ7-F1
#
_cell.length_a   1.000
_cell.length_b   1.000
_cell.length_c   1.000
_cell.angle_alpha   90.00
_cell.angle_beta   90.00
_cell.angle_gamma   90.00
#
_symmetry.space_group_name_H-M   'P 1'
#
loop_
_entity.id
_entity.type
_entity.pdbx_description
1 polymer ?
#
loop_
_entity_poly.entity_id
_entity_poly.type
_entity_poly.pdbx_seq_one_letter_code
_entity_poly.pdbx_strand_id
1 'polypeptide(L)'
;MNIRTVICLAALAATLALAACAHDDRNPGMAGQPGANSSAATDGTVHMDNTFFKHSRATLHAGQSLTLTADTFVPHISASGSWANCTPQPAHGAGAPTVNDLNIPGSASASIGPFNA
;
A
#
# COMPACT_ATOMS: atom_id res chain seq x y z
N MET A 1 -1.10 33.16 1.22
CA MET A 1 0.29 33.24 0.71
C MET A 1 0.48 32.08 -0.25
N ASN A 2 0.75 32.42 -1.51
CA ASN A 2 0.63 31.55 -2.69
C ASN A 2 1.93 30.76 -2.94
N ILE A 3 1.86 29.43 -3.06
CA ILE A 3 2.92 28.62 -3.70
C ILE A 3 2.27 27.72 -4.74
N ARG A 4 2.12 28.30 -5.93
CA ARG A 4 2.13 27.58 -7.20
C ARG A 4 3.56 27.08 -7.45
N THR A 5 3.72 25.96 -8.17
CA THR A 5 4.92 25.47 -8.91
C THR A 5 5.38 24.07 -8.44
N VAL A 6 4.85 22.99 -9.04
CA VAL A 6 5.43 22.17 -10.15
C VAL A 6 6.47 21.15 -9.65
N ILE A 7 6.21 19.86 -9.90
CA ILE A 7 7.08 18.94 -10.65
C ILE A 7 6.18 17.82 -11.22
N CYS A 8 5.83 17.99 -12.50
CA CYS A 8 5.54 16.87 -13.40
C CYS A 8 6.88 16.23 -13.77
N LEU A 9 6.92 14.91 -13.94
CA LEU A 9 7.61 14.35 -15.09
C LEU A 9 7.00 13.00 -15.46
N ALA A 10 6.49 12.93 -16.69
CA ALA A 10 6.06 11.71 -17.34
C ALA A 10 7.27 10.91 -17.83
N ALA A 11 7.21 9.58 -17.69
CA ALA A 11 7.97 8.67 -18.54
C ALA A 11 7.17 7.38 -18.74
N LEU A 12 7.00 7.00 -20.01
CA LEU A 12 6.29 5.83 -20.50
C LEU A 12 7.02 4.54 -20.08
N ALA A 13 6.52 3.85 -19.07
CA ALA A 13 6.58 2.40 -18.88
C ALA A 13 5.62 2.09 -17.71
N ALA A 14 4.78 1.05 -17.84
CA ALA A 14 3.67 0.75 -16.93
C ALA A 14 4.14 0.41 -15.49
N THR A 15 4.47 1.45 -14.72
CA THR A 15 4.94 1.38 -13.35
C THR A 15 3.94 2.15 -12.50
N LEU A 16 3.16 1.44 -11.69
CA LEU A 16 2.21 2.08 -10.77
C LEU A 16 3.01 2.64 -9.59
N ALA A 17 3.37 3.92 -9.67
CA ALA A 17 4.06 4.62 -8.60
C ALA A 17 3.05 5.15 -7.57
N LEU A 18 3.14 4.66 -6.33
CA LEU A 18 2.40 5.19 -5.20
C LEU A 18 3.14 6.44 -4.68
N ALA A 19 2.65 7.63 -5.02
CA ALA A 19 3.19 8.90 -4.53
C ALA A 19 2.46 9.32 -3.23
N ALA A 20 3.14 9.27 -2.10
CA ALA A 20 2.68 9.90 -0.86
C ALA A 20 3.26 11.33 -0.79
N CYS A 21 2.39 12.34 -0.74
CA CYS A 21 2.79 13.70 -0.42
C CYS A 21 2.65 13.93 1.09
N ALA A 22 3.76 14.21 1.76
CA ALA A 22 3.75 14.73 3.12
C ALA A 22 3.42 16.24 3.09
N HIS A 23 2.40 16.67 3.85
CA HIS A 23 2.15 18.08 4.11
C HIS A 23 3.06 18.50 5.28
N ASP A 24 4.09 19.29 4.97
CA ASP A 24 5.03 19.85 5.95
C ASP A 24 4.36 20.96 6.79
N ASP A 25 3.63 20.58 7.84
CA ASP A 25 3.48 21.43 9.03
C ASP A 25 4.69 21.16 9.93
N ARG A 26 5.74 21.97 9.76
CA ARG A 26 6.96 21.89 10.56
C ARG A 26 6.65 22.15 12.04
N ASN A 27 6.41 21.08 12.80
CA ASN A 27 6.70 21.04 14.23
C ASN A 27 8.19 20.67 14.39
N PRO A 28 9.07 21.56 14.88
CA PRO A 28 10.53 21.32 14.95
C PRO A 28 10.96 20.27 15.99
N GLY A 29 10.03 19.48 16.54
CA GLY A 29 10.29 18.49 17.59
C GLY A 29 10.43 17.03 17.12
N MET A 30 10.30 16.71 15.83
CA MET A 30 10.33 15.32 15.34
C MET A 30 11.34 15.13 14.20
N ALA A 31 12.57 15.60 14.39
CA ALA A 31 13.71 15.17 13.58
C ALA A 31 14.09 13.73 13.98
N GLY A 32 13.34 12.74 13.50
CA GLY A 32 13.64 11.36 13.88
C GLY A 32 12.57 10.31 13.59
N GLN A 33 11.90 10.35 12.44
CA GLN A 33 11.23 9.14 11.96
C GLN A 33 11.71 8.87 10.53
N PRO A 34 12.54 7.83 10.31
CA PRO A 34 12.97 7.47 8.98
C PRO A 34 11.71 7.11 8.18
N GLY A 35 11.56 7.71 7.00
CA GLY A 35 10.58 7.24 6.02
C GLY A 35 10.73 5.73 5.95
N ALA A 36 9.66 5.00 6.24
CA ALA A 36 9.70 3.56 6.28
C ALA A 36 10.32 3.09 4.96
N ASN A 37 11.52 2.52 5.03
CA ASN A 37 12.19 1.84 3.92
C ASN A 37 11.26 0.70 3.52
N SER A 38 10.26 1.02 2.70
CA SER A 38 9.21 0.10 2.31
C SER A 38 9.79 -0.77 1.22
N SER A 39 10.27 -1.95 1.61
CA SER A 39 10.80 -2.94 0.69
C SER A 39 9.68 -3.58 -0.11
N ALA A 40 10.02 -4.14 -1.27
CA ALA A 40 9.11 -5.04 -1.96
C ALA A 40 9.03 -6.36 -1.17
N ALA A 41 7.84 -6.90 -0.97
CA ALA A 41 7.66 -8.26 -0.50
C ALA A 41 8.07 -9.24 -1.62
N THR A 42 9.00 -10.14 -1.31
CA THR A 42 9.59 -11.08 -2.27
C THR A 42 8.92 -12.45 -2.29
N ASP A 43 8.14 -12.79 -1.26
CA ASP A 43 7.49 -14.10 -1.09
C ASP A 43 5.96 -14.05 -1.24
N GLY A 44 5.42 -12.89 -1.60
CA GLY A 44 3.97 -12.67 -1.61
C GLY A 44 3.38 -12.46 -0.22
N THR A 45 4.18 -12.24 0.81
CA THR A 45 3.72 -11.90 2.17
C THR A 45 3.99 -10.43 2.48
N VAL A 46 2.94 -9.69 2.82
CA VAL A 46 3.04 -8.30 3.26
C VAL A 46 2.71 -8.21 4.74
N HIS A 47 3.70 -7.78 5.50
CA HIS A 47 3.56 -7.48 6.92
C HIS A 47 2.94 -6.10 7.16
N MET A 48 2.10 -6.00 8.20
CA MET A 48 1.41 -4.79 8.64
C MET A 48 1.72 -4.50 10.11
N ASP A 49 2.03 -3.23 10.39
CA ASP A 49 2.04 -2.65 11.73
C ASP A 49 0.64 -2.07 12.06
N ASN A 50 0.46 -1.51 13.25
CA ASN A 50 -0.71 -0.79 13.75
C ASN A 50 -1.40 0.10 12.70
N THR A 51 -0.63 0.81 11.86
CA THR A 51 -1.19 1.78 10.90
C THR A 51 -0.64 1.67 9.48
N PHE A 52 0.42 0.87 9.24
CA PHE A 52 1.12 0.89 7.95
C PHE A 52 1.43 -0.51 7.43
N PHE A 53 1.37 -0.66 6.12
CA PHE A 53 2.04 -1.78 5.43
C PHE A 53 3.55 -1.56 5.49
N LYS A 54 4.29 -2.56 5.96
CA LYS A 54 5.76 -2.53 5.99
C LYS A 54 6.38 -2.67 4.59
N HIS A 55 5.59 -3.17 3.64
CA HIS A 55 5.97 -3.33 2.23
C HIS A 55 5.04 -2.49 1.36
N SER A 56 5.58 -1.67 0.48
CA SER A 56 4.76 -0.83 -0.42
C SER A 56 4.31 -1.56 -1.69
N ARG A 57 4.90 -2.71 -1.99
CA ARG A 57 4.57 -3.56 -3.16
C ARG A 57 4.93 -5.01 -2.89
N ALA A 58 4.26 -5.92 -3.59
CA ALA A 58 4.61 -7.34 -3.66
C ALA A 58 4.63 -7.76 -5.13
N THR A 59 5.57 -8.62 -5.50
CA THR A 59 5.60 -9.22 -6.84
C THR A 59 5.00 -10.62 -6.74
N LEU A 60 3.97 -10.89 -7.55
CA LEU A 60 3.27 -12.18 -7.59
C LEU A 60 3.30 -12.74 -9.01
N HIS A 61 3.40 -14.05 -9.12
CA HIS A 61 3.23 -14.78 -10.37
C HIS A 61 1.78 -15.22 -10.57
N ALA A 62 1.37 -15.46 -11.82
CA ALA A 62 0.06 -16.03 -12.11
C ALA A 62 -0.18 -17.33 -11.32
N GLY A 63 -1.36 -17.45 -10.73
CA GLY A 63 -1.76 -18.52 -9.81
C GLY A 63 -1.36 -18.31 -8.35
N GLN A 64 -0.54 -17.30 -8.01
CA GLN A 64 -0.13 -17.04 -6.62
C GLN A 64 -1.16 -16.21 -5.85
N SER A 65 -1.11 -16.31 -4.52
CA SER A 65 -1.90 -15.50 -3.60
C SER A 65 -1.00 -14.56 -2.79
N LEU A 66 -1.52 -13.37 -2.49
CA LEU A 66 -0.95 -12.43 -1.54
C LEU A 66 -1.38 -12.81 -0.13
N THR A 67 -0.45 -12.87 0.81
CA THR A 67 -0.73 -13.05 2.24
C THR A 67 -0.50 -11.73 2.97
N LEU A 68 -1.48 -11.29 3.74
CA LEU A 68 -1.38 -10.12 4.62
C LEU A 68 -1.25 -10.61 6.07
N THR A 69 -0.19 -10.20 6.76
CA THR A 69 0.10 -10.60 8.14
C THR A 69 0.09 -9.38 9.06
N ALA A 70 -0.76 -9.40 10.09
CA ALA A 70 -0.77 -8.39 11.13
C ALA A 70 0.28 -8.74 12.19
N ASP A 71 1.33 -7.92 12.32
CA ASP A 71 2.39 -8.13 13.31
C ASP A 71 2.01 -7.64 14.71
N THR A 72 0.83 -7.00 14.83
CA THR A 72 0.34 -6.35 16.04
C THR A 72 -1.06 -6.84 16.38
N PHE A 73 -1.55 -6.52 17.57
CA PHE A 73 -2.91 -6.89 17.99
C PHE A 73 -4.02 -5.99 17.39
N VAL A 74 -3.65 -5.02 16.56
CA VAL A 74 -4.62 -4.13 15.91
C VAL A 74 -5.28 -4.87 14.74
N PRO A 75 -6.62 -4.97 14.68
CA PRO A 75 -7.30 -5.53 13.52
C PRO A 75 -7.28 -4.55 12.34
N HIS A 76 -7.19 -5.09 11.12
CA HIS A 76 -7.17 -4.31 9.89
C HIS A 76 -8.33 -4.70 8.96
N ILE A 77 -8.88 -3.72 8.26
CA ILE A 77 -9.84 -3.94 7.17
C ILE A 77 -9.16 -3.50 5.88
N SER A 78 -9.08 -4.40 4.90
CA SER A 78 -8.40 -4.17 3.63
C SER A 78 -9.36 -4.28 2.45
N ALA A 79 -9.19 -3.41 1.45
CA ALA A 79 -9.95 -3.43 0.21
C ALA A 79 -9.03 -3.17 -0.99
N SER A 80 -9.36 -3.73 -2.15
CA SER A 80 -8.65 -3.51 -3.40
C SER A 80 -9.14 -2.22 -4.07
N GLY A 81 -8.21 -1.39 -4.55
CA GLY A 81 -8.56 -0.17 -5.23
C GLY A 81 -7.36 0.57 -5.80
N SER A 82 -7.63 1.73 -6.39
CA SER A 82 -6.63 2.71 -6.78
C SER A 82 -6.73 3.93 -5.86
N TRP A 83 -5.68 4.72 -5.79
CA TRP A 83 -5.71 6.00 -5.10
C TRP A 83 -5.77 7.10 -6.16
N ALA A 84 -6.81 7.93 -6.12
CA ALA A 84 -6.90 9.14 -6.93
C ALA A 84 -7.04 10.34 -5.99
N ASN A 85 -6.14 11.32 -6.11
CA ASN A 85 -6.15 12.53 -5.28
C ASN A 85 -6.24 12.23 -3.77
N CYS A 86 -5.42 11.30 -3.27
CA CYS A 86 -5.43 10.82 -1.87
C CYS A 86 -6.75 10.23 -1.39
N THR A 87 -7.68 9.93 -2.30
CA THR A 87 -8.95 9.28 -2.00
C THR A 87 -8.88 7.84 -2.50
N PRO A 88 -9.18 6.83 -1.65
CA PRO A 88 -9.28 5.47 -2.11
C PRO A 88 -10.48 5.35 -3.05
N GLN A 89 -10.26 4.88 -4.26
CA GLN A 89 -11.29 4.58 -5.24
C GLN A 89 -11.36 3.07 -5.43
N PRO A 90 -12.56 2.47 -5.36
CA PRO A 90 -12.75 1.09 -5.77
C PRO A 90 -12.26 0.92 -7.20
N ALA A 91 -11.32 0.02 -7.40
CA ALA A 91 -10.76 -0.29 -8.71
C ALA A 91 -10.45 -1.79 -8.76
N HIS A 92 -10.76 -2.39 -9.91
CA HIS A 92 -10.52 -3.79 -10.16
C HIS A 92 -9.38 -3.93 -11.17
N GLY A 93 -8.27 -4.52 -10.75
CA GLY A 93 -7.16 -4.85 -11.64
C GLY A 93 -7.51 -6.06 -12.51
N ALA A 94 -7.14 -6.03 -13.80
CA ALA A 94 -7.26 -7.22 -14.64
C ALA A 94 -6.45 -8.37 -14.03
N GLY A 95 -7.07 -9.54 -13.87
CA GLY A 95 -6.44 -10.72 -13.26
C GLY A 95 -6.28 -10.67 -11.73
N ALA A 96 -6.64 -9.57 -11.06
CA ALA A 96 -6.65 -9.51 -9.59
C ALA A 96 -8.01 -9.97 -9.03
N PRO A 97 -8.05 -10.66 -7.89
CA PRO A 97 -9.31 -10.92 -7.18
C PRO A 97 -9.90 -9.62 -6.61
N THR A 98 -11.23 -9.56 -6.51
CA THR A 98 -11.91 -8.47 -5.80
C THR A 98 -11.74 -8.65 -4.30
N VAL A 99 -11.27 -7.60 -3.62
CA VAL A 99 -11.20 -7.56 -2.15
C VAL A 99 -12.05 -6.42 -1.66
N ASN A 100 -13.09 -6.73 -0.89
CA ASN A 100 -13.92 -5.74 -0.23
C ASN A 100 -14.06 -6.11 1.24
N ASP A 101 -13.70 -5.19 2.12
CA ASP A 101 -13.82 -5.32 3.58
C ASP A 101 -13.18 -6.60 4.16
N LEU A 102 -12.00 -7.00 3.66
CA LEU A 102 -11.28 -8.14 4.20
C LEU A 102 -10.76 -7.81 5.60
N ASN A 103 -11.39 -8.44 6.60
CA ASN A 103 -10.96 -8.33 7.99
C ASN A 103 -9.76 -9.24 8.26
N ILE A 104 -8.65 -8.65 8.72
CA ILE A 104 -7.47 -9.35 9.24
C ILE A 104 -7.44 -9.08 10.75
N PRO A 105 -7.76 -10.07 11.59
CA PRO A 105 -7.63 -9.93 13.03
C PRO A 105 -6.18 -9.61 13.45
N GLY A 106 -6.03 -8.96 14.61
CA GLY A 106 -4.70 -8.72 15.19
C GLY A 106 -3.95 -10.03 15.43
N SER A 107 -2.66 -10.04 15.12
CA SER A 107 -1.77 -11.21 15.20
C SER A 107 -2.23 -12.40 14.35
N ALA A 108 -3.00 -12.13 13.30
CA ALA A 108 -3.45 -13.12 12.34
C ALA A 108 -3.03 -12.76 10.90
N SER A 109 -3.29 -13.69 9.99
CA SER A 109 -3.07 -13.48 8.56
C SER A 109 -4.33 -13.77 7.75
N ALA A 110 -4.42 -13.14 6.58
CA ALA A 110 -5.44 -13.43 5.58
C ALA A 110 -4.80 -13.51 4.20
N SER A 111 -5.42 -14.28 3.29
CA SER A 111 -4.92 -14.47 1.93
C SER A 111 -5.88 -13.90 0.90
N ILE A 112 -5.33 -13.29 -0.14
CA ILE A 112 -6.01 -12.71 -1.29
C ILE A 112 -5.46 -13.42 -2.53
N GLY A 113 -6.31 -14.09 -3.29
CA GLY A 113 -5.88 -14.80 -4.48
C GLY A 113 -6.88 -15.85 -4.96
N PRO A 114 -6.52 -16.59 -6.02
CA PRO A 114 -5.29 -16.44 -6.81
C PRO A 114 -5.33 -15.20 -7.72
N PHE A 115 -4.16 -14.63 -8.01
CA PHE A 115 -3.94 -13.62 -9.05
C PHE A 115 -3.69 -14.33 -10.38
N ASN A 116 -4.44 -13.99 -11.43
CA ASN A 116 -4.42 -14.65 -12.74
C ASN A 116 -3.98 -13.74 -13.89
N ALA A 117 -3.36 -12.60 -13.56
CA ALA A 117 -2.85 -11.64 -14.55
C ALA A 117 -1.65 -12.20 -15.33
#